data_AF-A0A0G2GLH9-F1
#
_entry.id   AF-A0A0G2GLH9-F1
#
_cell.length_a   1.000
_cell.length_b   1.000
_cell.length_c   1.000
_cell.angle_alpha   90.00
_cell.angle_beta   90.00
_cell.angle_gamma   90.00
#
_symmetry.space_group_name_H-M   'P 1'
#
loop_
_entity.id
_entity.type
_entity.pdbx_description
1 polymer ?
#
loop_
_entity_poly.entity_id
_entity_poly.type
_entity_poly.pdbx_seq_one_letter_code
_entity_poly.pdbx_strand_id
1 'polypeptide(L)'
;MSRIATGQNTENGISLVKTTSIGADAAIASEVLSLDQAVSRLSRLRSKAEADLNTNPEGVENEIWWAGDEDPANPMNWAPYRKWAIIANVGVMCFFAPLASSMFAPAIEQVMEEFHNTSATLSSFVVSVYVLGFAFGPPLLGPLSELYGRRFGSSGPLNICGGTVGDLFKREDRGVAMSIVSAGPIIGPAVGPIGVNLIATILFTPETYAPKILEWKTRRLRKETGNLDLHSRLDSGIPASELLTRSLIRPVKMFFIPIVFFVCIVQAIVYGFMYLLLTTFSMVFREQYGFGVGISGLTYLGLGLGNIAALVFFMATSDRYLRKRQKQGKSTLEDRLVFVAPSAPFIAVSLFCLSYIVDVYGIHAASALSAVAVLRCLGGAFLPLAGRPMYNALGIGWGNSLLGFISVGLMPLNFLLWRYGGKIRTKWPSKL
;
A
#
# COMPACT_ATOMS: atom_id res chain seq x y z
N MET A 1 -51.79 -69.56 21.73
CA MET A 1 -50.91 -68.46 21.27
C MET A 1 -49.97 -69.05 20.22
N SER A 2 -50.05 -68.56 18.99
CA SER A 2 -49.74 -69.27 17.74
C SER A 2 -48.26 -69.63 17.54
N ARG A 3 -48.04 -70.83 16.97
CA ARG A 3 -46.79 -71.53 16.69
C ARG A 3 -46.42 -71.46 15.19
N ILE A 4 -45.11 -71.29 14.92
CA ILE A 4 -44.21 -72.07 14.02
C ILE A 4 -44.42 -72.10 12.48
N ALA A 5 -43.30 -71.81 11.76
CA ALA A 5 -42.82 -72.30 10.44
C ALA A 5 -43.61 -71.90 9.16
N THR A 6 -43.09 -71.77 7.93
CA THR A 6 -41.84 -72.08 7.19
C THR A 6 -42.00 -71.38 5.83
N GLY A 7 -40.98 -70.80 5.17
CA GLY A 7 -40.30 -71.48 4.06
C GLY A 7 -40.68 -70.95 2.64
N GLN A 8 -39.72 -70.24 2.03
CA GLN A 8 -39.30 -70.23 0.60
C GLN A 8 -40.19 -69.67 -0.55
N ASN A 9 -39.64 -68.63 -1.19
CA ASN A 9 -39.34 -68.46 -2.63
C ASN A 9 -40.44 -68.75 -3.67
N THR A 10 -40.94 -67.72 -4.38
CA THR A 10 -40.63 -67.39 -5.79
C THR A 10 -41.65 -66.41 -6.40
N GLU A 11 -41.10 -65.41 -7.10
CA GLU A 11 -41.56 -64.86 -8.38
C GLU A 11 -42.91 -64.13 -8.53
N ASN A 12 -42.79 -62.94 -9.13
CA ASN A 12 -43.75 -62.24 -10.01
C ASN A 12 -44.98 -61.58 -9.38
N GLY A 13 -44.77 -60.34 -8.90
CA GLY A 13 -45.82 -59.37 -8.64
C GLY A 13 -45.56 -58.04 -9.34
N ILE A 14 -45.70 -58.00 -10.68
CA ILE A 14 -45.89 -56.74 -11.41
C ILE A 14 -47.40 -56.51 -11.51
N SER A 15 -47.94 -55.56 -10.75
CA SER A 15 -49.18 -54.87 -11.11
C SER A 15 -48.88 -53.37 -11.26
N LEU A 16 -48.92 -52.96 -12.53
CA LEU A 16 -48.74 -51.58 -12.99
C LEU A 16 -49.82 -50.66 -12.41
N VAL A 17 -49.40 -49.65 -11.64
CA VAL A 17 -50.12 -48.38 -11.57
C VAL A 17 -49.42 -47.43 -12.53
N LYS A 18 -50.02 -47.26 -13.71
CA LYS A 18 -49.68 -46.20 -14.67
C LYS A 18 -50.26 -44.89 -14.17
N THR A 19 -49.40 -43.99 -13.71
CA THR A 19 -49.70 -42.54 -13.65
C THR A 19 -48.46 -41.75 -14.08
N THR A 20 -48.54 -41.18 -15.29
CA THR A 20 -47.79 -39.99 -15.77
C THR A 20 -46.25 -40.03 -15.71
N SER A 21 -45.68 -40.63 -16.76
CA SER A 21 -44.28 -41.05 -16.92
C SER A 21 -43.47 -40.21 -17.94
N ILE A 22 -43.26 -38.91 -17.73
CA ILE A 22 -42.31 -38.15 -18.60
C ILE A 22 -41.43 -37.14 -17.83
N GLY A 23 -41.90 -36.56 -16.72
CA GLY A 23 -41.13 -35.53 -15.99
C GLY A 23 -40.16 -36.05 -14.91
N ALA A 24 -40.52 -37.13 -14.21
CA ALA A 24 -39.72 -37.65 -13.09
C ALA A 24 -38.48 -38.43 -13.55
N ASP A 25 -38.57 -39.18 -14.66
CA ASP A 25 -37.45 -39.96 -15.20
C ASP A 25 -36.31 -39.08 -15.71
N ALA A 26 -36.62 -37.90 -16.27
CA ALA A 26 -35.63 -36.95 -16.72
C ALA A 26 -34.89 -36.27 -15.55
N ALA A 27 -35.60 -35.96 -14.46
CA ALA A 27 -35.00 -35.38 -13.26
C ALA A 27 -34.06 -36.39 -12.58
N ILE A 28 -34.51 -37.64 -12.41
CA ILE A 28 -33.69 -38.72 -11.83
C ILE A 28 -32.48 -39.01 -12.73
N ALA A 29 -32.65 -39.06 -14.07
CA ALA A 29 -31.54 -39.25 -14.99
C ALA A 29 -30.51 -38.11 -14.91
N SER A 30 -30.94 -36.86 -14.74
CA SER A 30 -30.03 -35.72 -14.56
C SER A 30 -29.26 -35.78 -13.25
N GLU A 31 -29.89 -36.24 -12.18
CA GLU A 31 -29.30 -36.37 -10.85
C GLU A 31 -28.31 -37.52 -10.81
N VAL A 32 -28.64 -38.67 -11.41
CA VAL A 32 -27.73 -39.82 -11.62
C VAL A 32 -26.54 -39.42 -12.47
N LEU A 33 -26.73 -38.67 -13.56
CA LEU A 33 -25.63 -38.18 -14.41
C LEU A 33 -24.69 -37.23 -13.64
N SER A 34 -25.26 -36.38 -12.78
CA SER A 34 -24.48 -35.48 -11.92
C SER A 34 -23.66 -36.25 -10.87
N LEU A 35 -24.23 -37.35 -10.34
CA LEU A 35 -23.56 -38.24 -9.40
C LEU A 35 -22.39 -38.96 -10.09
N ASP A 36 -22.58 -39.46 -11.30
CA ASP A 36 -21.54 -40.15 -12.07
C ASP A 36 -20.39 -39.19 -12.44
N GLN A 37 -20.73 -37.94 -12.77
CA GLN A 37 -19.74 -36.89 -12.96
C GLN A 37 -18.97 -36.56 -11.67
N ALA A 38 -19.64 -36.57 -10.52
CA ALA A 38 -18.99 -36.36 -9.22
C ALA A 38 -18.06 -37.53 -8.86
N VAL A 39 -18.50 -38.77 -9.07
CA VAL A 39 -17.72 -40.00 -8.79
C VAL A 39 -16.51 -40.10 -9.72
N SER A 40 -16.65 -39.77 -11.00
CA SER A 40 -15.53 -39.73 -11.95
C SER A 40 -14.53 -38.61 -11.62
N ARG A 41 -14.98 -37.48 -11.06
CA ARG A 41 -14.10 -36.41 -10.59
C ARG A 41 -13.34 -36.79 -9.32
N LEU A 42 -14.01 -37.46 -8.38
CA LEU A 42 -13.41 -37.97 -7.15
C LEU A 42 -12.39 -39.08 -7.42
N SER A 43 -12.67 -39.99 -8.35
CA SER A 43 -11.70 -41.02 -8.76
C SER A 43 -10.46 -40.43 -9.43
N ARG A 44 -10.59 -39.39 -10.26
CA ARG A 44 -9.44 -38.64 -10.81
C ARG A 44 -8.64 -37.89 -9.75
N LEU A 45 -9.31 -37.31 -8.76
CA LEU A 45 -8.63 -36.65 -7.63
C LEU A 45 -7.89 -37.67 -6.76
N ARG A 46 -8.51 -38.82 -6.52
CA ARG A 46 -7.90 -39.94 -5.80
C ARG A 46 -6.69 -40.50 -6.54
N SER A 47 -6.81 -40.77 -7.84
CA SER A 47 -5.67 -41.26 -8.63
C SER A 47 -4.53 -40.25 -8.70
N LYS A 48 -4.85 -38.95 -8.73
CA LYS A 48 -3.85 -37.88 -8.65
C LYS A 48 -3.18 -37.84 -7.27
N ALA A 49 -3.95 -37.94 -6.19
CA ALA A 49 -3.42 -38.00 -4.84
C ALA A 49 -2.56 -39.26 -4.59
N GLU A 50 -2.97 -40.42 -5.12
CA GLU A 50 -2.20 -41.67 -5.07
C GLU A 50 -0.91 -41.58 -5.92
N ALA A 51 -0.94 -40.89 -7.06
CA ALA A 51 0.26 -40.61 -7.85
C ALA A 51 1.22 -39.65 -7.13
N ASP A 52 0.69 -38.58 -6.50
CA ASP A 52 1.46 -37.63 -5.70
C ASP A 52 2.12 -38.31 -4.48
N LEU A 53 1.40 -39.25 -3.83
CA LEU A 53 1.89 -40.10 -2.73
C LEU A 53 3.00 -41.07 -3.16
N ASN A 54 2.90 -41.66 -4.35
CA ASN A 54 3.89 -42.63 -4.84
C ASN A 54 5.19 -41.98 -5.34
N THR A 55 5.18 -40.69 -5.69
CA THR A 55 6.38 -39.95 -6.09
C THR A 55 7.18 -39.37 -4.92
N ASN A 56 6.61 -39.32 -3.71
CA ASN A 56 7.26 -38.75 -2.53
C ASN A 56 6.97 -39.61 -1.28
N PRO A 57 7.74 -40.69 -1.04
CA PRO A 57 7.45 -41.69 -0.01
C PRO A 57 7.59 -41.16 1.43
N GLU A 58 8.26 -40.02 1.61
CA GLU A 58 8.21 -39.22 2.83
C GLU A 58 7.58 -37.88 2.46
N GLY A 59 6.40 -37.55 2.98
CA GLY A 59 5.68 -36.30 2.70
C GLY A 59 6.35 -35.03 3.23
N VAL A 60 7.69 -34.93 3.14
CA VAL A 60 8.44 -33.72 3.38
C VAL A 60 8.28 -32.85 2.13
N GLU A 61 7.38 -31.88 2.21
CA GLU A 61 7.36 -30.77 1.28
C GLU A 61 8.75 -30.12 1.33
N ASN A 62 9.53 -30.21 0.24
CA ASN A 62 10.82 -29.49 0.11
C ASN A 62 10.61 -27.96 0.11
N GLU A 63 9.36 -27.51 0.16
CA GLU A 63 8.93 -26.13 0.34
C GLU A 63 8.92 -25.71 1.82
N ILE A 64 9.77 -24.75 2.16
CA ILE A 64 9.81 -24.18 3.50
C ILE A 64 8.81 -23.04 3.63
N TRP A 65 7.89 -23.23 4.57
CA TRP A 65 6.88 -22.25 4.97
C TRP A 65 6.91 -21.97 6.50
N TRP A 66 6.00 -21.12 6.97
CA TRP A 66 5.78 -20.92 8.40
C TRP A 66 5.29 -22.21 9.05
N ALA A 67 5.73 -22.49 10.27
CA ALA A 67 5.39 -23.72 11.01
C ALA A 67 3.92 -23.76 11.52
N GLY A 68 3.07 -22.84 11.05
CA GLY A 68 1.67 -22.65 11.46
C GLY A 68 1.28 -21.17 11.49
N ASP A 69 0.00 -20.89 11.77
CA ASP A 69 -0.54 -19.52 11.82
C ASP A 69 0.06 -18.66 12.94
N GLU A 70 0.62 -19.29 13.97
CA GLU A 70 1.23 -18.66 15.15
C GLU A 70 2.78 -18.76 15.16
N ASP A 71 3.44 -19.03 14.02
CA ASP A 71 4.91 -19.13 13.96
C ASP A 71 5.56 -17.80 14.45
N PRO A 72 6.41 -17.83 15.50
CA PRO A 72 7.05 -16.63 16.03
C PRO A 72 8.06 -15.99 15.07
N ALA A 73 8.50 -16.72 14.03
CA ALA A 73 9.34 -16.17 12.97
C ALA A 73 8.55 -15.25 12.02
N ASN A 74 7.22 -15.38 11.96
CA ASN A 74 6.36 -14.51 11.17
C ASN A 74 6.26 -13.13 11.85
N PRO A 75 6.64 -12.02 11.18
CA PRO A 75 6.53 -10.67 11.73
C PRO A 75 5.12 -10.28 12.16
N MET A 76 4.10 -10.88 11.54
CA MET A 76 2.70 -10.69 11.91
C MET A 76 2.33 -11.25 13.29
N ASN A 77 3.14 -12.13 13.87
CA ASN A 77 2.90 -12.76 15.19
C ASN A 77 3.78 -12.18 16.30
N TRP A 78 4.64 -11.20 15.98
CA TRP A 78 5.46 -10.56 17.00
C TRP A 78 4.64 -9.84 18.07
N ALA A 79 5.22 -9.76 19.27
CA ALA A 79 4.59 -9.10 20.40
C ALA A 79 4.23 -7.63 20.07
N PRO A 80 3.08 -7.12 20.54
CA PRO A 80 2.58 -5.80 20.18
C PRO A 80 3.59 -4.67 20.46
N TYR A 81 4.28 -4.70 21.60
CA TYR A 81 5.26 -3.67 21.95
C TYR A 81 6.39 -3.56 20.90
N ARG A 82 6.84 -4.70 20.34
CA ARG A 82 7.89 -4.73 19.31
C ARG A 82 7.38 -4.16 18.00
N LYS A 83 6.16 -4.51 17.59
CA LYS A 83 5.53 -3.96 16.38
C LYS A 83 5.37 -2.44 16.49
N TRP A 84 4.83 -1.96 17.60
CA TRP A 84 4.62 -0.53 17.82
C TRP A 84 5.92 0.26 17.96
N ALA A 85 6.98 -0.32 18.54
CA ALA A 85 8.31 0.30 18.56
C ALA A 85 8.89 0.47 17.15
N ILE A 86 8.73 -0.53 16.28
CA ILE A 86 9.16 -0.45 14.88
C ILE A 86 8.35 0.63 14.14
N ILE A 87 7.03 0.65 14.31
CA ILE A 87 6.17 1.67 13.68
C ILE A 87 6.52 3.08 14.18
N ALA A 88 6.80 3.24 15.46
CA ALA A 88 7.23 4.53 16.00
C ALA A 88 8.56 4.97 15.38
N ASN A 89 9.56 4.09 15.33
CA ASN A 89 10.86 4.40 14.72
C ASN A 89 10.74 4.76 13.23
N VAL A 90 10.00 3.97 12.46
CA VAL A 90 9.70 4.20 11.04
C VAL A 90 8.89 5.49 10.85
N GLY A 91 7.95 5.80 11.74
CA GLY A 91 7.18 7.04 11.74
C GLY A 91 8.06 8.27 11.96
N VAL A 92 9.01 8.20 12.90
CA VAL A 92 10.01 9.26 13.13
C VAL A 92 10.90 9.45 11.89
N MET A 93 11.30 8.37 11.21
CA MET A 93 12.00 8.48 9.93
C MET A 93 11.20 9.20 8.86
N CYS A 94 9.95 8.79 8.73
CA CYS A 94 9.01 9.36 7.77
C CYS A 94 8.68 10.85 8.08
N PHE A 95 8.87 11.30 9.33
CA PHE A 95 8.79 12.72 9.74
C PHE A 95 9.99 13.57 9.28
N PHE A 96 11.21 13.04 9.38
CA PHE A 96 12.43 13.81 9.08
C PHE A 96 12.57 14.21 7.61
N ALA A 97 12.06 13.41 6.67
CA ALA A 97 12.22 13.65 5.24
C ALA A 97 11.60 15.00 4.77
N PRO A 98 10.30 15.28 4.99
CA PRO A 98 9.73 16.58 4.61
C PRO A 98 10.10 17.72 5.57
N LEU A 99 10.47 17.44 6.84
CA LEU A 99 11.06 18.43 7.72
C LEU A 99 12.32 19.07 7.09
N ALA A 100 13.22 18.26 6.55
CA ALA A 100 14.43 18.79 5.91
C ALA A 100 14.12 19.73 4.71
N SER A 101 13.08 19.43 3.92
CA SER A 101 12.67 20.30 2.79
C SER A 101 12.03 21.62 3.22
N SER A 102 11.28 21.60 4.31
CA SER A 102 10.42 22.70 4.76
C SER A 102 11.15 23.69 5.66
N MET A 103 12.11 23.22 6.46
CA MET A 103 12.98 24.08 7.26
C MET A 103 13.79 25.06 6.40
N PHE A 104 14.13 24.66 5.17
CA PHE A 104 14.86 25.53 4.25
C PHE A 104 13.95 26.58 3.58
N ALA A 105 12.66 26.29 3.40
CA ALA A 105 11.72 27.14 2.67
C ALA A 105 11.66 28.62 3.14
N PRO A 106 11.55 28.95 4.44
CA PRO A 106 11.56 30.33 4.89
C PRO A 106 12.94 31.00 4.79
N ALA A 107 14.03 30.22 4.75
CA ALA A 107 15.40 30.73 4.65
C ALA A 107 15.83 31.05 3.20
N ILE A 108 15.09 30.56 2.19
CA ILE A 108 15.45 30.74 0.77
C ILE A 108 15.71 32.19 0.42
N GLU A 109 14.80 33.09 0.79
CA GLU A 109 14.92 34.50 0.43
C GLU A 109 16.15 35.15 1.11
N GLN A 110 16.50 34.74 2.34
CA GLN A 110 17.75 35.20 2.99
C GLN A 110 18.99 34.66 2.27
N VAL A 111 18.97 33.39 1.86
CA VAL A 111 20.06 32.79 1.07
C VAL A 111 20.22 33.53 -0.25
N MET A 112 19.12 33.87 -0.92
CA MET A 112 19.13 34.60 -2.18
C MET A 112 19.66 36.03 -2.01
N GLU A 113 19.29 36.71 -0.93
CA GLU A 113 19.85 38.03 -0.56
C GLU A 113 21.36 37.95 -0.29
N GLU A 114 21.82 36.96 0.49
CA GLU A 114 23.23 36.73 0.83
C GLU A 114 24.09 36.46 -0.42
N PHE A 115 23.57 35.68 -1.37
CA PHE A 115 24.24 35.40 -2.64
C PHE A 115 24.01 36.46 -3.72
N HIS A 116 23.42 37.61 -3.37
CA HIS A 116 23.12 38.72 -4.27
C HIS A 116 22.34 38.30 -5.53
N ASN A 117 21.41 37.37 -5.40
CA ASN A 117 20.63 36.84 -6.51
C ASN A 117 19.15 37.20 -6.36
N THR A 118 18.57 37.82 -7.38
CA THR A 118 17.16 38.26 -7.39
C THR A 118 16.26 37.34 -8.23
N SER A 119 16.81 36.23 -8.75
CA SER A 119 16.08 35.33 -9.62
C SER A 119 15.05 34.53 -8.83
N ALA A 120 13.78 34.91 -8.98
CA ALA A 120 12.65 34.18 -8.42
C ALA A 120 12.59 32.71 -8.86
N THR A 121 13.06 32.41 -10.07
CA THR A 121 13.15 31.03 -10.58
C THR A 121 14.15 30.21 -9.78
N LEU A 122 15.29 30.80 -9.40
CA LEU A 122 16.30 30.12 -8.60
C LEU A 122 15.77 29.84 -7.19
N SER A 123 15.06 30.79 -6.57
CA SER A 123 14.41 30.60 -5.26
C SER A 123 13.48 29.39 -5.26
N SER A 124 12.58 29.29 -6.25
CA SER A 124 11.67 28.15 -6.36
C SER A 124 12.39 26.85 -6.73
N PHE A 125 13.45 26.92 -7.54
CA PHE A 125 14.20 25.75 -7.99
C PHE A 125 14.90 25.03 -6.83
N VAL A 126 15.39 25.74 -5.79
CA VAL A 126 16.06 25.09 -4.66
C VAL A 126 15.13 24.12 -3.91
N VAL A 127 13.85 24.47 -3.73
CA VAL A 127 12.86 23.56 -3.15
C VAL A 127 12.57 22.39 -4.10
N SER A 128 12.40 22.70 -5.39
CA SER A 128 12.10 21.71 -6.42
C SER A 128 13.17 20.64 -6.55
N VAL A 129 14.46 21.00 -6.48
CA VAL A 129 15.59 20.05 -6.57
C VAL A 129 15.55 19.04 -5.44
N TYR A 130 15.23 19.47 -4.22
CA TYR A 130 15.07 18.55 -3.09
C TYR A 130 13.95 17.54 -3.35
N VAL A 131 12.81 18.01 -3.87
CA VAL A 131 11.66 17.14 -4.19
C VAL A 131 11.97 16.20 -5.36
N LEU A 132 12.76 16.63 -6.35
CA LEU A 132 13.21 15.76 -7.44
C LEU A 132 14.04 14.58 -6.93
N GLY A 133 14.83 14.76 -5.87
CA GLY A 133 15.52 13.65 -5.20
C GLY A 133 14.55 12.54 -4.75
N PHE A 134 13.36 12.92 -4.26
CA PHE A 134 12.30 11.97 -3.92
C PHE A 134 11.58 11.36 -5.12
N ALA A 135 11.74 11.90 -6.34
CA ALA A 135 11.22 11.26 -7.55
C ALA A 135 12.09 10.07 -7.97
N PHE A 136 13.42 10.21 -7.88
CA PHE A 136 14.37 9.19 -8.33
C PHE A 136 14.77 8.18 -7.25
N GLY A 137 14.77 8.58 -5.98
CA GLY A 137 15.15 7.70 -4.86
C GLY A 137 14.24 6.46 -4.72
N PRO A 138 12.90 6.59 -4.67
CA PRO A 138 12.00 5.46 -4.44
C PRO A 138 12.05 4.36 -5.49
N PRO A 139 12.02 4.66 -6.80
CA PRO A 139 12.13 3.61 -7.82
C PRO A 139 13.41 2.79 -7.73
N LEU A 140 14.47 3.33 -7.14
CA LEU A 140 15.72 2.60 -6.88
C LEU A 140 15.64 1.81 -5.57
N LEU A 141 15.30 2.48 -4.46
CA LEU A 141 15.38 1.89 -3.12
C LEU A 141 14.22 0.94 -2.79
N GLY A 142 13.02 1.16 -3.34
CA GLY A 142 11.86 0.30 -3.14
C GLY A 142 12.13 -1.14 -3.62
N PRO A 143 12.50 -1.35 -4.89
CA PRO A 143 12.94 -2.64 -5.43
C PRO A 143 14.11 -3.25 -4.67
N LEU A 144 15.13 -2.46 -4.34
CA LEU A 144 16.29 -2.95 -3.57
C LEU A 144 15.88 -3.47 -2.18
N SER A 145 14.88 -2.84 -1.53
CA SER A 145 14.35 -3.32 -0.25
C SER A 145 13.60 -4.65 -0.36
N GLU A 146 13.06 -4.98 -1.53
CA GLU A 146 12.42 -6.29 -1.79
C GLU A 146 13.47 -7.39 -2.04
N LEU A 147 14.72 -7.05 -2.40
CA LEU A 147 15.79 -8.03 -2.67
C LEU A 147 16.69 -8.26 -1.46
N TYR A 148 17.14 -7.15 -0.86
CA TYR A 148 18.09 -7.17 0.25
C TYR A 148 17.40 -7.21 1.61
N GLY A 149 16.08 -6.98 1.65
CA GLY A 149 15.29 -6.92 2.87
C GLY A 149 14.94 -5.49 3.28
N ARG A 150 13.89 -5.37 4.09
CA ARG A 150 13.35 -4.10 4.58
C ARG A 150 14.32 -3.44 5.53
N ARG A 151 15.17 -4.18 6.27
CA ARG A 151 16.12 -3.57 7.22
C ARG A 151 17.09 -2.59 6.53
N PHE A 152 17.59 -2.93 5.35
CA PHE A 152 18.43 -2.04 4.54
C PHE A 152 17.61 -0.91 3.91
N GLY A 153 16.36 -1.20 3.55
CA GLY A 153 15.44 -0.21 2.98
C GLY A 153 14.79 0.74 4.00
N SER A 154 14.78 0.43 5.29
CA SER A 154 14.09 1.21 6.33
C SER A 154 14.69 2.60 6.54
N SER A 155 15.94 2.83 6.10
CA SER A 155 16.55 4.16 5.99
C SER A 155 16.14 4.94 4.72
N GLY A 156 15.34 4.32 3.86
CA GLY A 156 14.92 4.86 2.57
C GLY A 156 13.58 5.62 2.62
N PRO A 157 13.10 6.08 1.45
CA PRO A 157 11.98 6.99 1.33
C PRO A 157 10.66 6.39 1.85
N LEU A 158 9.69 7.28 2.17
CA LEU A 158 8.33 7.05 2.71
C LEU A 158 7.61 5.77 2.24
N ASN A 159 7.92 5.33 1.03
CA ASN A 159 7.37 4.17 0.35
C ASN A 159 7.74 2.84 1.01
N ILE A 160 8.90 2.76 1.65
CA ILE A 160 9.35 1.55 2.36
C ILE A 160 8.66 1.47 3.73
N CYS A 161 8.41 2.61 4.40
CA CYS A 161 7.61 2.67 5.63
C CYS A 161 6.24 1.99 5.44
N GLY A 162 5.55 2.26 4.32
CA GLY A 162 4.25 1.62 4.00
C GLY A 162 4.35 0.12 3.75
N GLY A 163 5.44 -0.36 3.12
CA GLY A 163 5.72 -1.78 2.97
C GLY A 163 5.92 -2.49 4.31
N THR A 164 6.67 -1.87 5.23
CA THR A 164 6.91 -2.40 6.59
C THR A 164 5.62 -2.55 7.39
N VAL A 165 4.67 -1.61 7.28
CA VAL A 165 3.34 -1.74 7.89
C VAL A 165 2.57 -2.93 7.29
N GLY A 166 2.70 -3.14 5.98
CA GLY A 166 2.15 -4.30 5.27
C GLY A 166 2.72 -5.63 5.76
N ASP A 167 3.99 -5.65 6.16
CA ASP A 167 4.67 -6.85 6.64
C ASP A 167 4.31 -7.20 8.11
N LEU A 168 4.02 -6.20 8.95
CA LEU A 168 3.80 -6.36 10.40
C LEU A 168 2.35 -6.57 10.82
N PHE A 169 1.39 -6.06 10.03
CA PHE A 169 -0.03 -6.06 10.41
C PHE A 169 -0.89 -6.78 9.37
N LYS A 170 -1.94 -7.44 9.84
CA LYS A 170 -3.02 -7.94 8.98
C LYS A 170 -3.77 -6.76 8.35
N ARG A 171 -4.34 -6.97 7.16
CA ARG A 171 -4.98 -5.91 6.35
C ARG A 171 -5.98 -5.05 7.14
N GLU A 172 -6.71 -5.66 8.06
CA GLU A 172 -7.75 -5.01 8.89
C GLU A 172 -7.21 -4.06 9.97
N ASP A 173 -6.05 -4.36 10.56
CA ASP A 173 -5.50 -3.61 11.69
C ASP A 173 -4.44 -2.57 11.27
N ARG A 174 -4.15 -2.47 9.96
CA ARG A 174 -3.15 -1.53 9.42
C ARG A 174 -3.53 -0.07 9.53
N GLY A 175 -4.81 0.26 9.76
CA GLY A 175 -5.32 1.64 9.70
C GLY A 175 -4.54 2.61 10.60
N VAL A 176 -4.40 2.27 11.88
CA VAL A 176 -3.66 3.07 12.86
C VAL A 176 -2.17 3.16 12.50
N ALA A 177 -1.53 2.03 12.18
CA ALA A 177 -0.10 2.00 11.84
C ALA A 177 0.22 2.85 10.60
N MET A 178 -0.60 2.74 9.55
CA MET A 178 -0.48 3.58 8.35
C MET A 178 -0.73 5.05 8.66
N SER A 179 -1.63 5.37 9.58
CA SER A 179 -1.89 6.75 10.01
C SER A 179 -0.68 7.36 10.69
N ILE A 180 0.00 6.62 11.58
CA ILE A 180 1.23 7.08 12.25
C ILE A 180 2.35 7.32 11.23
N VAL A 181 2.53 6.40 10.28
CA VAL A 181 3.54 6.56 9.21
C VAL A 181 3.22 7.74 8.30
N SER A 182 1.93 7.97 8.00
CA SER A 182 1.48 9.07 7.14
C SER A 182 1.44 10.43 7.88
N ALA A 183 1.41 10.42 9.21
CA ALA A 183 1.47 11.61 10.05
C ALA A 183 2.83 12.33 9.96
N GLY A 184 3.91 11.56 9.83
CA GLY A 184 5.26 12.10 9.76
C GLY A 184 5.39 13.18 8.68
N PRO A 185 5.01 12.90 7.42
CA PRO A 185 5.11 13.87 6.36
C PRO A 185 4.29 15.16 6.52
N ILE A 186 3.21 15.06 7.28
CA ILE A 186 2.21 16.08 7.48
C ILE A 186 2.66 17.10 8.55
N ILE A 187 3.35 16.62 9.58
CA ILE A 187 3.81 17.42 10.73
C ILE A 187 5.25 17.90 10.52
N GLY A 188 6.04 17.20 9.69
CA GLY A 188 7.43 17.55 9.37
C GLY A 188 7.65 19.04 9.10
N PRO A 189 6.80 19.72 8.31
CA PRO A 189 6.91 21.16 8.08
C PRO A 189 6.82 22.11 9.29
N ALA A 190 6.46 21.63 10.48
CA ALA A 190 6.17 22.48 11.64
C ALA A 190 7.21 22.45 12.78
N VAL A 191 8.20 21.52 12.84
CA VAL A 191 9.08 21.33 14.03
C VAL A 191 10.50 20.83 13.67
N GLY A 192 11.61 21.47 14.10
CA GLY A 192 13.02 21.00 13.90
C GLY A 192 13.94 21.20 15.14
N PRO A 193 15.20 20.65 15.26
CA PRO A 193 16.13 20.08 14.24
C PRO A 193 16.64 18.61 14.47
N ILE A 194 17.60 18.13 13.63
CA ILE A 194 17.95 16.72 13.33
C ILE A 194 19.48 16.41 13.44
N GLY A 195 19.84 15.14 13.73
CA GLY A 195 21.13 14.55 13.32
C GLY A 195 21.34 13.03 13.56
N VAL A 196 20.74 12.44 14.60
CA VAL A 196 21.16 11.13 15.13
C VAL A 196 20.35 9.91 14.60
N ASN A 197 19.20 10.13 13.95
CA ASN A 197 18.21 9.06 13.79
C ASN A 197 18.55 8.00 12.71
N LEU A 198 19.34 8.34 11.67
CA LEU A 198 19.60 7.47 10.51
C LEU A 198 20.23 6.13 10.89
N ILE A 199 21.32 6.21 11.66
CA ILE A 199 22.08 5.04 12.11
C ILE A 199 21.24 4.23 13.10
N ALA A 200 20.51 4.91 13.99
CA ALA A 200 19.63 4.26 14.94
C ALA A 200 18.58 3.37 14.26
N THR A 201 17.95 3.83 13.18
CA THR A 201 16.88 3.07 12.50
C THR A 201 17.40 1.78 11.86
N ILE A 202 18.57 1.79 11.22
CA ILE A 202 19.17 0.58 10.64
C ILE A 202 19.57 -0.43 11.74
N LEU A 203 20.06 0.08 12.87
CA LEU A 203 20.50 -0.74 14.00
C LEU A 203 19.32 -1.35 14.77
N PHE A 204 18.25 -0.57 15.02
CA PHE A 204 17.12 -0.98 15.87
C PHE A 204 15.96 -1.66 15.12
N THR A 205 15.89 -1.55 13.79
CA THR A 205 14.80 -2.19 13.03
C THR A 205 15.20 -3.61 12.61
N PRO A 206 14.55 -4.67 13.15
CA PRO A 206 14.75 -6.03 12.66
C PRO A 206 14.19 -6.18 11.25
N GLU A 207 14.66 -7.20 10.52
CA GLU A 207 14.13 -7.50 9.19
C GLU A 207 12.65 -7.90 9.26
N THR A 208 11.80 -7.22 8.49
CA THR A 208 10.35 -7.46 8.45
C THR A 208 9.89 -8.16 7.18
N TYR A 209 10.74 -8.25 6.15
CA TYR A 209 10.35 -8.80 4.86
C TYR A 209 10.22 -10.34 4.91
N ALA A 210 8.99 -10.84 4.77
CA ALA A 210 8.68 -12.27 4.85
C ALA A 210 9.53 -13.17 3.92
N PRO A 211 9.74 -12.84 2.63
CA PRO A 211 10.62 -13.64 1.76
C PRO A 211 12.05 -13.75 2.28
N LYS A 212 12.61 -12.67 2.84
CA LYS A 212 13.99 -12.68 3.33
C LYS A 212 14.16 -13.52 4.59
N ILE A 213 13.18 -13.46 5.49
CA ILE A 213 13.16 -14.26 6.71
C ILE A 213 13.08 -15.76 6.36
N LEU A 214 12.21 -16.13 5.41
CA LEU A 214 12.09 -17.51 4.95
C LEU A 214 13.33 -17.98 4.18
N GLU A 215 14.01 -17.11 3.43
CA GLU A 215 15.29 -17.40 2.81
C GLU A 215 16.35 -17.75 3.87
N TRP A 216 16.45 -16.96 4.95
CA TRP A 216 17.37 -17.24 6.06
C TRP A 216 17.03 -18.54 6.79
N LYS A 217 15.73 -18.81 7.04
CA LYS A 217 15.26 -20.08 7.63
C LYS A 217 15.64 -21.26 6.73
N THR A 218 15.45 -21.13 5.42
CA THR A 218 15.82 -22.14 4.43
C THR A 218 17.31 -22.40 4.40
N ARG A 219 18.14 -21.35 4.35
CA ARG A 219 19.60 -21.48 4.41
C ARG A 219 20.08 -22.15 5.70
N ARG A 220 19.44 -21.86 6.84
CA ARG A 220 19.76 -22.51 8.12
C ARG A 220 19.40 -24.00 8.08
N LEU A 221 18.20 -24.34 7.62
CA LEU A 221 17.74 -25.72 7.51
C LEU A 221 18.57 -26.53 6.49
N ARG A 222 18.97 -25.94 5.36
CA ARG A 222 19.93 -26.57 4.43
C ARG A 222 21.26 -26.92 5.10
N LYS A 223 21.77 -26.05 5.99
CA LYS A 223 23.01 -26.29 6.74
C LYS A 223 22.86 -27.34 7.84
N GLU A 224 21.71 -27.37 8.52
CA GLU A 224 21.43 -28.31 9.61
C GLU A 224 21.09 -29.72 9.10
N THR A 225 20.37 -29.83 7.98
CA THR A 225 19.92 -31.11 7.42
C THR A 225 20.81 -31.66 6.30
N GLY A 226 21.65 -30.82 5.69
CA GLY A 226 22.44 -31.18 4.52
C GLY A 226 21.62 -31.33 3.22
N ASN A 227 20.29 -31.16 3.27
CA ASN A 227 19.41 -31.26 2.11
C ASN A 227 19.44 -29.96 1.29
N LEU A 228 19.97 -30.01 0.07
CA LEU A 228 20.07 -28.86 -0.85
C LEU A 228 18.77 -28.56 -1.61
N ASP A 229 17.84 -29.52 -1.65
CA ASP A 229 16.57 -29.41 -2.39
C ASP A 229 15.53 -28.56 -1.64
N LEU A 230 15.78 -28.21 -0.38
CA LEU A 230 14.91 -27.33 0.40
C LEU A 230 14.85 -25.93 -0.23
N HIS A 231 13.69 -25.45 -0.68
CA HIS A 231 13.54 -24.09 -1.20
C HIS A 231 12.45 -23.32 -0.45
N SER A 232 12.61 -22.01 -0.30
CA SER A 232 11.54 -21.20 0.27
C SER A 232 10.39 -21.13 -0.72
N ARG A 233 9.15 -21.21 -0.24
CA ARG A 233 7.94 -21.02 -1.06
C ARG A 233 7.88 -19.67 -1.78
N LEU A 234 8.59 -18.66 -1.26
CA LEU A 234 8.68 -17.33 -1.86
C LEU A 234 9.99 -17.12 -2.63
N ASP A 235 10.83 -18.15 -2.75
CA ASP A 235 12.01 -18.11 -3.60
C ASP A 235 11.57 -18.14 -5.07
N SER A 236 12.11 -17.23 -5.85
CA SER A 236 11.77 -17.07 -7.26
C SER A 236 12.70 -17.84 -8.18
N GLY A 237 13.81 -18.39 -7.65
CA GLY A 237 14.75 -19.23 -8.41
C GLY A 237 15.55 -18.50 -9.50
N ILE A 238 15.46 -17.17 -9.56
CA ILE A 238 16.05 -16.32 -10.60
C ILE A 238 17.36 -15.69 -10.06
N PRO A 239 18.41 -15.53 -10.88
CA PRO A 239 19.65 -14.87 -10.47
C PRO A 239 19.43 -13.42 -10.00
N ALA A 240 20.24 -12.97 -9.04
CA ALA A 240 20.09 -11.66 -8.40
C ALA A 240 20.11 -10.46 -9.37
N SER A 241 20.88 -10.53 -10.46
CA SER A 241 20.96 -9.49 -11.49
C SER A 241 19.66 -9.38 -12.31
N GLU A 242 19.04 -10.50 -12.61
CA GLU A 242 17.75 -10.54 -13.30
C GLU A 242 16.61 -10.14 -12.37
N LEU A 243 16.67 -10.55 -11.09
CA LEU A 243 15.75 -10.07 -10.07
C LEU A 243 15.85 -8.56 -9.87
N LEU A 244 17.06 -7.98 -9.87
CA LEU A 244 17.26 -6.53 -9.81
C LEU A 244 16.61 -5.84 -11.01
N THR A 245 16.86 -6.34 -12.22
CA THR A 245 16.30 -5.78 -13.45
C THR A 245 14.77 -5.87 -13.46
N ARG A 246 14.21 -7.04 -13.12
CA ARG A 246 12.76 -7.23 -13.00
C ARG A 246 12.14 -6.32 -11.93
N SER A 247 12.82 -6.14 -10.81
CA SER A 247 12.34 -5.32 -9.69
C SER A 247 12.41 -3.82 -10.03
N LEU A 248 13.40 -3.35 -10.79
CA LEU A 248 13.47 -1.96 -11.27
C LEU A 248 12.43 -1.65 -12.36
N ILE A 249 12.11 -2.63 -13.22
CA ILE A 249 11.06 -2.50 -14.24
C ILE A 249 9.64 -2.55 -13.62
N ARG A 250 9.49 -3.14 -12.44
CA ARG A 250 8.20 -3.33 -11.77
C ARG A 250 7.44 -2.02 -11.50
N PRO A 251 8.03 -0.98 -10.87
CA PRO A 251 7.38 0.32 -10.74
C PRO A 251 6.92 0.92 -12.07
N VAL A 252 7.73 0.78 -13.13
CA VAL A 252 7.39 1.28 -14.48
C VAL A 252 6.17 0.56 -15.02
N LYS A 253 6.11 -0.77 -14.91
CA LYS A 253 4.93 -1.56 -15.31
C LYS A 253 3.70 -1.21 -14.47
N MET A 254 3.87 -1.05 -13.16
CA MET A 254 2.79 -0.68 -12.24
C MET A 254 2.20 0.70 -12.56
N PHE A 255 3.01 1.64 -13.02
CA PHE A 255 2.56 2.97 -13.42
C PHE A 255 1.48 2.92 -14.52
N PHE A 256 1.59 1.98 -15.47
CA PHE A 256 0.62 1.82 -16.55
C PHE A 256 -0.66 1.08 -16.13
N ILE A 257 -0.75 0.58 -14.90
CA ILE A 257 -1.99 0.01 -14.38
C ILE A 257 -2.96 1.17 -14.10
N PRO A 258 -4.19 1.16 -14.66
CA PRO A 258 -5.10 2.31 -14.56
C PRO A 258 -5.35 2.79 -13.13
N ILE A 259 -5.44 1.86 -12.18
CA ILE A 259 -5.70 2.20 -10.78
C ILE A 259 -4.54 2.96 -10.13
N VAL A 260 -3.30 2.55 -10.43
CA VAL A 260 -2.09 3.22 -9.95
C VAL A 260 -1.97 4.57 -10.63
N PHE A 261 -2.18 4.63 -11.94
CA PHE A 261 -2.13 5.86 -12.71
C PHE A 261 -3.09 6.94 -12.19
N PHE A 262 -4.35 6.58 -11.90
CA PHE A 262 -5.30 7.53 -11.32
C PHE A 262 -4.90 8.00 -9.93
N VAL A 263 -4.41 7.10 -9.07
CA VAL A 263 -3.86 7.47 -7.77
C VAL A 263 -2.63 8.39 -7.92
N CYS A 264 -1.77 8.13 -8.90
CA CYS A 264 -0.62 8.99 -9.22
C CYS A 264 -1.06 10.41 -9.57
N ILE A 265 -2.08 10.57 -10.42
CA ILE A 265 -2.59 11.90 -10.82
C ILE A 265 -3.11 12.67 -9.61
N VAL A 266 -3.95 12.04 -8.80
CA VAL A 266 -4.50 12.66 -7.59
C VAL A 266 -3.36 13.08 -6.66
N GLN A 267 -2.38 12.20 -6.44
CA GLN A 267 -1.25 12.49 -5.58
C GLN A 267 -0.34 13.59 -6.13
N ALA A 268 -0.09 13.63 -7.43
CA ALA A 268 0.73 14.65 -8.07
C ALA A 268 0.16 16.06 -7.90
N ILE A 269 -1.14 16.21 -8.08
CA ILE A 269 -1.78 17.52 -7.95
C ILE A 269 -1.85 17.94 -6.49
N VAL A 270 -2.27 17.03 -5.59
CA VAL A 270 -2.41 17.36 -4.17
C VAL A 270 -1.04 17.67 -3.53
N TYR A 271 0.00 16.88 -3.85
CA TYR A 271 1.34 17.12 -3.36
C TYR A 271 1.97 18.38 -4.00
N GLY A 272 1.70 18.62 -5.29
CA GLY A 272 2.03 19.86 -5.97
C GLY A 272 1.43 21.09 -5.30
N PHE A 273 0.14 21.04 -4.93
CA PHE A 273 -0.54 22.12 -4.20
C PHE A 273 0.07 22.34 -2.82
N MET A 274 0.40 21.27 -2.09
CA MET A 274 1.09 21.39 -0.80
C MET A 274 2.40 22.17 -0.94
N TYR A 275 3.24 21.81 -1.91
CA TYR A 275 4.52 22.50 -2.14
C TYR A 275 4.36 23.92 -2.69
N LEU A 276 3.37 24.14 -3.56
CA LEU A 276 3.06 25.47 -4.06
C LEU A 276 2.69 26.38 -2.88
N LEU A 277 1.77 25.97 -2.02
CA LEU A 277 1.41 26.69 -0.79
C LEU A 277 2.64 26.90 0.11
N LEU A 278 3.51 25.90 0.24
CA LEU A 278 4.74 26.05 1.03
C LEU A 278 5.60 27.21 0.51
N THR A 279 5.74 27.37 -0.79
CA THR A 279 6.56 28.46 -1.37
C THR A 279 5.85 29.80 -1.45
N THR A 280 4.52 29.81 -1.54
CA THR A 280 3.75 31.04 -1.78
C THR A 280 3.28 31.69 -0.48
N PHE A 281 3.10 30.93 0.60
CA PHE A 281 2.78 31.50 1.92
C PHE A 281 3.85 32.48 2.40
N SER A 282 5.13 32.07 2.42
CA SER A 282 6.23 32.96 2.81
C SER A 282 6.29 34.21 1.94
N MET A 283 6.13 34.04 0.62
CA MET A 283 6.07 35.14 -0.34
C MET A 283 4.94 36.12 -0.02
N VAL A 284 3.70 35.65 0.12
CA VAL A 284 2.53 36.50 0.37
C VAL A 284 2.67 37.25 1.69
N PHE A 285 3.05 36.57 2.77
CA PHE A 285 3.19 37.22 4.08
C PHE A 285 4.38 38.20 4.13
N ARG A 286 5.46 37.95 3.40
CA ARG A 286 6.61 38.86 3.34
C ARG A 286 6.36 40.05 2.42
N GLU A 287 5.89 39.81 1.19
CA GLU A 287 5.72 40.85 0.17
C GLU A 287 4.44 41.68 0.37
N GLN A 288 3.31 41.08 0.76
CA GLN A 288 2.05 41.83 0.92
C GLN A 288 1.81 42.31 2.35
N TYR A 289 2.08 41.47 3.34
CA TYR A 289 1.83 41.81 4.75
C TYR A 289 3.06 42.40 5.46
N GLY A 290 4.22 42.43 4.79
CA GLY A 290 5.45 43.01 5.37
C GLY A 290 6.00 42.22 6.56
N PHE A 291 5.67 40.94 6.70
CA PHE A 291 6.13 40.14 7.84
C PHE A 291 7.63 39.86 7.75
N GLY A 292 8.32 40.02 8.88
CA GLY A 292 9.71 39.57 9.02
C GLY A 292 9.83 38.04 8.89
N VAL A 293 11.03 37.56 8.54
CA VAL A 293 11.29 36.13 8.23
C VAL A 293 10.82 35.20 9.35
N GLY A 294 11.11 35.54 10.62
CA GLY A 294 10.68 34.72 11.76
C GLY A 294 9.15 34.64 11.92
N ILE A 295 8.43 35.73 11.72
CA ILE A 295 6.96 35.78 11.87
C ILE A 295 6.29 35.09 10.67
N SER A 296 6.84 35.23 9.47
CA SER A 296 6.36 34.51 8.28
C SER A 296 6.44 32.99 8.48
N GLY A 297 7.49 32.50 9.14
CA GLY A 297 7.64 31.10 9.53
C GLY A 297 6.54 30.58 10.47
N LEU A 298 6.04 31.43 11.38
CA LEU A 298 4.95 31.05 12.30
C LEU A 298 3.64 30.77 11.58
N THR A 299 3.42 31.33 10.38
CA THR A 299 2.18 31.11 9.61
C THR A 299 2.01 29.64 9.18
N TYR A 300 3.12 28.89 9.05
CA TYR A 300 3.09 27.45 8.76
C TYR A 300 2.54 26.59 9.91
N LEU A 301 2.48 27.13 11.14
CA LEU A 301 1.85 26.42 12.26
C LEU A 301 0.35 26.18 11.98
N GLY A 302 -0.33 27.12 11.31
CA GLY A 302 -1.73 26.94 10.92
C GLY A 302 -1.92 25.77 9.96
N LEU A 303 -1.01 25.64 8.99
CA LEU A 303 -0.97 24.49 8.07
C LEU A 303 -0.77 23.19 8.86
N GLY A 304 0.21 23.15 9.77
CA GLY A 304 0.50 21.99 10.62
C GLY A 304 -0.67 21.59 11.52
N LEU A 305 -1.32 22.54 12.18
CA LEU A 305 -2.47 22.28 13.05
C LEU A 305 -3.68 21.77 12.28
N GLY A 306 -3.99 22.35 11.11
CA GLY A 306 -5.07 21.87 10.25
C GLY A 306 -4.83 20.44 9.75
N ASN A 307 -3.57 20.16 9.41
CA ASN A 307 -3.07 18.84 9.03
C ASN A 307 -3.21 17.80 10.16
N ILE A 308 -2.85 18.16 11.40
CA ILE A 308 -3.03 17.31 12.59
C ILE A 308 -4.53 17.08 12.87
N ALA A 309 -5.35 18.12 12.81
CA ALA A 309 -6.79 18.01 13.02
C ALA A 309 -7.44 17.07 12.00
N ALA A 310 -7.08 17.19 10.72
CA ALA A 310 -7.55 16.31 9.66
C ALA A 310 -7.12 14.85 9.88
N LEU A 311 -5.87 14.63 10.33
CA LEU A 311 -5.35 13.30 10.65
C LEU A 311 -6.12 12.67 11.82
N VAL A 312 -6.33 13.41 12.91
CA VAL A 312 -7.06 12.92 14.09
C VAL A 312 -8.52 12.61 13.75
N PHE A 313 -9.18 13.49 13.00
CA PHE A 313 -10.54 13.26 12.50
C PHE A 313 -10.62 11.97 11.69
N PHE A 314 -9.73 11.82 10.70
CA PHE A 314 -9.67 10.64 9.85
C PHE A 314 -9.42 9.36 10.66
N MET A 315 -8.45 9.39 11.58
CA MET A 315 -8.12 8.25 12.45
C MET A 315 -9.34 7.79 13.25
N ALA A 316 -10.08 8.75 13.82
CA ALA A 316 -11.27 8.46 14.61
C ALA A 316 -12.44 7.89 13.76
N THR A 317 -12.60 8.35 12.50
CA THR A 317 -13.74 7.95 11.66
C THR A 317 -13.47 6.72 10.81
N SER A 318 -12.28 6.59 10.23
CA SER A 318 -11.92 5.51 9.29
C SER A 318 -12.00 4.14 9.94
N ASP A 319 -11.36 3.96 11.09
CA ASP A 319 -11.31 2.66 11.77
C ASP A 319 -12.69 2.22 12.25
N ARG A 320 -13.51 3.16 12.74
CA ARG A 320 -14.90 2.88 13.14
C ARG A 320 -15.73 2.38 11.96
N TYR A 321 -15.55 2.99 10.79
CA TYR A 321 -16.26 2.61 9.57
C TYR A 321 -15.82 1.25 9.04
N LEU A 322 -14.50 1.01 8.94
CA LEU A 322 -13.95 -0.26 8.47
C LEU A 322 -14.37 -1.42 9.38
N ARG A 323 -14.27 -1.26 10.71
CA ARG A 323 -14.75 -2.27 11.68
C ARG A 323 -16.25 -2.54 11.55
N LYS A 324 -17.07 -1.51 11.28
CA LYS A 324 -18.52 -1.67 11.07
C LYS A 324 -18.84 -2.46 9.80
N ARG A 325 -18.17 -2.15 8.69
CA ARG A 325 -18.28 -2.89 7.41
C ARG A 325 -17.81 -4.34 7.52
N GLN A 326 -16.77 -4.57 8.31
CA GLN A 326 -16.23 -5.90 8.59
C GLN A 326 -17.22 -6.77 9.38
N LYS A 327 -17.83 -6.23 10.45
CA LYS A 327 -18.88 -6.95 11.20
C LYS A 327 -20.08 -7.36 10.34
N GLN A 328 -20.28 -6.68 9.21
CA GLN A 328 -21.34 -6.98 8.25
C GLN A 328 -20.91 -7.93 7.13
N GLY A 329 -19.66 -8.41 7.12
CA GLY A 329 -19.12 -9.29 6.07
C GLY A 329 -19.01 -8.63 4.69
N LYS A 330 -19.12 -7.31 4.59
CA LYS A 330 -19.15 -6.54 3.32
C LYS A 330 -17.91 -5.67 3.11
N SER A 331 -16.82 -5.96 3.82
CA SER A 331 -15.59 -5.18 3.73
C SER A 331 -14.92 -5.34 2.37
N THR A 332 -14.74 -4.23 1.66
CA THR A 332 -14.07 -4.16 0.35
C THR A 332 -12.81 -3.29 0.45
N LEU A 333 -11.83 -3.49 -0.44
CA LEU A 333 -10.59 -2.70 -0.43
C LEU A 333 -10.87 -1.21 -0.66
N GLU A 334 -11.92 -0.94 -1.44
CA GLU A 334 -12.39 0.38 -1.82
C GLU A 334 -13.00 1.14 -0.63
N ASP A 335 -13.38 0.48 0.47
CA ASP A 335 -13.93 1.13 1.65
C ASP A 335 -12.93 2.11 2.32
N ARG A 336 -11.62 1.96 2.05
CA ARG A 336 -10.60 2.95 2.46
C ARG A 336 -10.68 4.27 1.67
N LEU A 337 -11.17 4.23 0.44
CA LEU A 337 -11.30 5.41 -0.43
C LEU A 337 -12.55 6.24 -0.10
N VAL A 338 -13.48 5.71 0.71
CA VAL A 338 -14.72 6.41 1.12
C VAL A 338 -14.42 7.76 1.76
N PHE A 339 -13.39 7.81 2.60
CA PHE A 339 -12.98 9.05 3.27
C PHE A 339 -12.07 9.91 2.42
N VAL A 340 -11.48 9.36 1.36
CA VAL A 340 -10.66 10.10 0.39
C VAL A 340 -11.52 10.75 -0.71
N ALA A 341 -12.67 10.15 -1.03
CA ALA A 341 -13.61 10.65 -2.03
C ALA A 341 -14.11 12.09 -1.77
N PRO A 342 -14.60 12.45 -0.57
CA PRO A 342 -14.97 13.84 -0.26
C PRO A 342 -13.77 14.73 0.07
N SER A 343 -12.57 14.16 0.25
CA SER A 343 -11.44 14.86 0.84
C SER A 343 -10.53 15.58 -0.14
N ALA A 344 -10.94 15.76 -1.40
CA ALA A 344 -10.15 16.47 -2.39
C ALA A 344 -9.66 17.88 -1.98
N PRO A 345 -10.35 18.67 -1.09
CA PRO A 345 -9.81 19.93 -0.60
C PRO A 345 -8.85 19.78 0.58
N PHE A 346 -8.72 18.59 1.18
CA PHE A 346 -7.88 18.34 2.35
C PHE A 346 -6.62 17.56 1.96
N ILE A 347 -5.52 18.30 1.81
CA ILE A 347 -4.19 17.78 1.45
C ILE A 347 -3.75 16.61 2.36
N ALA A 348 -4.06 16.68 3.66
CA ALA A 348 -3.72 15.64 4.63
C ALA A 348 -4.44 14.29 4.40
N VAL A 349 -5.64 14.30 3.81
CA VAL A 349 -6.47 13.09 3.68
C VAL A 349 -6.13 12.30 2.41
N SER A 350 -5.54 12.95 1.41
CA SER A 350 -5.16 12.27 0.15
C SER A 350 -4.04 11.26 0.34
N LEU A 351 -3.15 11.43 1.32
CA LEU A 351 -2.05 10.50 1.61
C LEU A 351 -2.56 9.11 2.02
N PHE A 352 -3.82 8.97 2.43
CA PHE A 352 -4.45 7.68 2.71
C PHE A 352 -4.73 6.84 1.45
N CYS A 353 -4.66 7.41 0.24
CA CYS A 353 -4.57 6.60 -0.98
C CYS A 353 -3.33 5.70 -1.00
N LEU A 354 -2.25 6.06 -0.28
CA LEU A 354 -1.07 5.18 -0.16
C LEU A 354 -1.41 3.90 0.62
N SER A 355 -2.26 4.00 1.65
CA SER A 355 -2.79 2.83 2.38
C SER A 355 -3.60 1.90 1.50
N TYR A 356 -4.38 2.46 0.57
CA TYR A 356 -5.08 1.67 -0.44
C TYR A 356 -4.10 0.88 -1.33
N ILE A 357 -3.05 1.54 -1.82
CA ILE A 357 -2.01 0.89 -2.65
C ILE A 357 -1.28 -0.23 -1.89
N VAL A 358 -0.94 -0.02 -0.62
CA VAL A 358 -0.30 -1.05 0.23
C VAL A 358 -1.17 -2.30 0.33
N ASP A 359 -2.48 -2.13 0.53
CA ASP A 359 -3.39 -3.27 0.69
C ASP A 359 -3.68 -4.02 -0.62
N VAL A 360 -3.68 -3.31 -1.74
CA VAL A 360 -3.85 -3.91 -3.07
C VAL A 360 -2.63 -4.76 -3.46
N TYR A 361 -1.41 -4.26 -3.23
CA TYR A 361 -0.18 -4.87 -3.75
C TYR A 361 0.61 -5.71 -2.74
N GLY A 362 0.32 -5.63 -1.44
CA GLY A 362 0.86 -6.53 -0.41
C GLY A 362 2.39 -6.65 -0.43
N ILE A 363 2.91 -7.81 -0.84
CA ILE A 363 4.36 -8.10 -0.89
C ILE A 363 5.12 -7.10 -1.78
N HIS A 364 4.48 -6.62 -2.86
CA HIS A 364 5.04 -5.65 -3.80
C HIS A 364 4.58 -4.20 -3.53
N ALA A 365 4.10 -3.91 -2.32
CA ALA A 365 3.62 -2.58 -1.94
C ALA A 365 4.69 -1.49 -2.10
N ALA A 366 5.96 -1.78 -1.79
CA ALA A 366 7.03 -0.79 -1.90
C ALA A 366 7.30 -0.38 -3.35
N SER A 367 7.29 -1.33 -4.29
CA SER A 367 7.36 -1.04 -5.73
C SER A 367 6.19 -0.18 -6.22
N ALA A 368 4.96 -0.49 -5.77
CA ALA A 368 3.76 0.27 -6.16
C ALA A 368 3.77 1.70 -5.60
N LEU A 369 4.14 1.86 -4.33
CA LEU A 369 4.33 3.17 -3.71
C LEU A 369 5.46 3.96 -4.38
N SER A 370 6.52 3.29 -4.83
CA SER A 370 7.61 3.92 -5.58
C SER A 370 7.15 4.46 -6.93
N ALA A 371 6.26 3.74 -7.64
CA ALA A 371 5.65 4.24 -8.88
C ALA A 371 4.81 5.51 -8.63
N VAL A 372 4.01 5.51 -7.55
CA VAL A 372 3.22 6.68 -7.13
C VAL A 372 4.11 7.85 -6.75
N ALA A 373 5.23 7.59 -6.08
CA ALA A 373 6.15 8.62 -5.63
C ALA A 373 6.75 9.42 -6.78
N VAL A 374 7.03 8.82 -7.95
CA VAL A 374 7.59 9.53 -9.10
C VAL A 374 6.69 10.69 -9.52
N LEU A 375 5.45 10.39 -9.94
CA LEU A 375 4.55 11.44 -10.43
C LEU A 375 4.18 12.42 -9.33
N ARG A 376 4.01 11.92 -8.09
CA ARG A 376 3.78 12.75 -6.90
C ARG A 376 4.87 13.81 -6.73
N CYS A 377 6.13 13.39 -6.79
CA CYS A 377 7.28 14.28 -6.59
C CYS A 377 7.53 15.18 -7.80
N LEU A 378 7.25 14.73 -9.03
CA LEU A 378 7.28 15.61 -10.20
C LEU A 378 6.25 16.73 -10.06
N GLY A 379 5.03 16.41 -9.61
CA GLY A 379 4.03 17.43 -9.26
C GLY A 379 4.54 18.40 -8.20
N GLY A 380 5.09 17.89 -7.09
CA GLY A 380 5.71 18.69 -6.03
C GLY A 380 6.88 19.58 -6.50
N ALA A 381 7.67 19.12 -7.48
CA ALA A 381 8.83 19.84 -7.98
C ALA A 381 8.47 20.92 -9.00
N PHE A 382 7.57 20.63 -9.95
CA PHE A 382 7.31 21.54 -11.07
C PHE A 382 6.15 22.50 -10.83
N LEU A 383 5.13 22.11 -10.07
CA LEU A 383 3.96 22.96 -9.86
C LEU A 383 4.28 24.28 -9.13
N PRO A 384 5.18 24.33 -8.13
CA PRO A 384 5.58 25.58 -7.48
C PRO A 384 6.20 26.60 -8.45
N LEU A 385 6.85 26.15 -9.53
CA LEU A 385 7.43 27.05 -10.55
C LEU A 385 6.35 27.86 -11.27
N ALA A 386 5.12 27.35 -11.35
CA ALA A 386 3.97 28.07 -11.91
C ALA A 386 3.33 29.04 -10.91
N GLY A 387 3.69 28.99 -9.61
CA GLY A 387 3.06 29.78 -8.56
C GLY A 387 3.18 31.29 -8.78
N ARG A 388 4.40 31.81 -8.91
CA ARG A 388 4.62 33.26 -9.12
C ARG A 388 3.99 33.78 -10.42
N PRO A 389 4.20 33.15 -11.61
CA PRO A 389 3.54 33.59 -12.84
C PRO A 389 2.01 33.58 -12.74
N MET A 390 1.43 32.54 -12.10
CA MET A 390 -0.01 32.43 -11.89
C MET A 390 -0.54 33.60 -11.03
N TYR A 391 0.10 33.89 -9.90
CA TYR A 391 -0.33 34.99 -9.03
C TYR A 391 -0.09 36.36 -9.65
N ASN A 392 0.95 36.54 -10.47
CA ASN A 392 1.17 37.80 -11.20
C ASN A 392 0.09 38.04 -12.25
N ALA A 393 -0.41 36.99 -12.92
CA ALA A 393 -1.43 37.10 -13.95
C ALA A 393 -2.86 37.22 -13.40
N LEU A 394 -3.18 36.46 -12.35
CA LEU A 394 -4.54 36.34 -11.81
C LEU A 394 -4.76 37.13 -10.52
N GLY A 395 -3.69 37.57 -9.87
CA GLY A 395 -3.74 38.03 -8.48
C GLY A 395 -3.94 36.89 -7.49
N ILE A 396 -3.74 37.18 -6.20
CA ILE A 396 -3.82 36.19 -5.11
C ILE A 396 -5.24 35.63 -4.96
N GLY A 397 -6.26 36.48 -5.12
CA GLY A 397 -7.67 36.07 -5.00
C GLY A 397 -8.04 35.00 -6.03
N TRP A 398 -8.02 35.34 -7.32
CA TRP A 398 -8.36 34.40 -8.39
C TRP A 398 -7.37 33.25 -8.52
N GLY A 399 -6.07 33.46 -8.21
CA GLY A 399 -5.09 32.39 -8.13
C GLY A 399 -5.49 31.31 -7.12
N ASN A 400 -5.91 31.70 -5.91
CA ASN A 400 -6.40 30.74 -4.90
C ASN A 400 -7.75 30.11 -5.30
N SER A 401 -8.66 30.87 -5.92
CA SER A 401 -9.91 30.32 -6.46
C SER A 401 -9.67 29.26 -7.53
N LEU A 402 -8.71 29.48 -8.44
CA LEU A 402 -8.32 28.52 -9.47
C LEU A 402 -7.83 27.20 -8.85
N LEU A 403 -6.95 27.27 -7.85
CA LEU A 403 -6.48 26.08 -7.11
C LEU A 403 -7.66 25.36 -6.41
N GLY A 404 -8.62 26.13 -5.87
CA GLY A 404 -9.86 25.60 -5.30
C GLY A 404 -10.70 24.84 -6.33
N PHE A 405 -10.92 25.42 -7.52
CA PHE A 405 -11.69 24.78 -8.58
C PHE A 405 -11.01 23.50 -9.11
N ILE A 406 -9.69 23.51 -9.25
CA ILE A 406 -8.93 22.30 -9.61
C ILE A 406 -9.11 21.22 -8.53
N SER A 407 -9.03 21.58 -7.25
CA SER A 407 -9.26 20.64 -6.13
C SER A 407 -10.66 20.02 -6.20
N VAL A 408 -11.70 20.82 -6.48
CA VAL A 408 -13.07 20.31 -6.63
C VAL A 408 -13.20 19.41 -7.86
N GLY A 409 -12.56 19.78 -8.97
CA GLY A 409 -12.53 18.98 -10.20
C GLY A 409 -11.89 17.60 -10.04
N LEU A 410 -11.08 17.39 -8.99
CA LEU A 410 -10.50 16.09 -8.65
C LEU A 410 -11.41 15.19 -7.80
N MET A 411 -12.48 15.73 -7.18
CA MET A 411 -13.41 14.93 -6.38
C MET A 411 -14.03 13.75 -7.15
N PRO A 412 -14.52 13.93 -8.39
CA PRO A 412 -15.09 12.83 -9.16
C PRO A 412 -14.09 11.69 -9.37
N LEU A 413 -12.79 11.99 -9.50
CA LEU A 413 -11.77 10.98 -9.75
C LEU A 413 -11.63 9.98 -8.59
N ASN A 414 -11.58 10.47 -7.36
CA ASN A 414 -11.57 9.61 -6.16
C ASN A 414 -12.89 8.86 -6.00
N PHE A 415 -14.01 9.49 -6.32
CA PHE A 415 -15.33 8.83 -6.31
C PHE A 415 -15.42 7.69 -7.34
N LEU A 416 -14.88 7.90 -8.55
CA LEU A 416 -14.80 6.86 -9.59
C LEU A 416 -13.95 5.67 -9.12
N LEU A 417 -12.80 5.93 -8.48
CA LEU A 417 -11.96 4.88 -7.91
C LEU A 417 -12.69 4.10 -6.80
N TRP A 418 -13.42 4.80 -5.93
CA TRP A 418 -14.23 4.17 -4.89
C TRP A 418 -15.33 3.28 -5.50
N ARG A 419 -16.05 3.77 -6.51
CA ARG A 419 -17.21 3.06 -7.09
C ARG A 419 -16.81 1.93 -8.05
N TYR A 420 -15.75 2.11 -8.82
CA TYR A 420 -15.37 1.22 -9.93
C TYR A 420 -14.02 0.52 -9.75
N GLY A 421 -13.26 0.82 -8.68
CA GLY A 421 -11.93 0.26 -8.42
C GLY A 421 -11.90 -1.28 -8.48
N GLY A 422 -12.91 -1.93 -7.88
CA GLY A 422 -13.02 -3.39 -7.91
C GLY A 422 -13.13 -3.98 -9.31
N LYS A 423 -13.90 -3.33 -10.21
CA LYS A 423 -14.03 -3.75 -11.62
C LYS A 423 -12.76 -3.51 -12.43
N ILE A 424 -12.07 -2.41 -12.15
CA ILE A 424 -10.79 -2.09 -12.81
C ILE A 424 -9.73 -3.13 -12.42
N ARG A 425 -9.69 -3.53 -11.13
CA ARG A 425 -8.75 -4.51 -10.61
C ARG A 425 -8.96 -5.92 -11.17
N THR A 426 -10.21 -6.35 -11.35
CA THR A 426 -10.50 -7.66 -11.96
C THR A 426 -10.20 -7.70 -13.46
N LYS A 427 -10.33 -6.57 -14.16
CA LYS A 427 -10.00 -6.45 -15.59
C LYS A 427 -8.49 -6.36 -15.85
N TRP A 428 -7.75 -5.78 -14.90
CA TRP A 428 -6.29 -5.63 -14.95
C TRP A 428 -5.63 -6.34 -13.76
N PRO A 429 -5.72 -7.68 -13.66
CA PRO A 429 -5.06 -8.42 -12.60
C PRO A 429 -3.56 -8.19 -12.75
N SER A 430 -2.91 -7.86 -11.64
CA SER A 430 -1.48 -7.62 -11.60
C SER A 430 -0.70 -8.93 -11.83
N LYS A 431 -0.52 -9.32 -13.10
CA LYS A 431 0.48 -10.32 -13.51
C LYS A 431 1.85 -9.64 -13.41
N LEU A 432 2.38 -9.55 -12.19
CA LEU A 432 3.65 -8.89 -11.88
C LEU A 432 4.79 -9.90 -11.75
#